data_AF-A0A0J9SZX3-F1
#
_entry.id   AF-A0A0J9SZX3-F1
#
_cell.length_a   1.000
_cell.length_b   1.000
_cell.length_c   1.000
_cell.angle_alpha   90.00
_cell.angle_beta   90.00
_cell.angle_gamma   90.00
#
_symmetry.space_group_name_H-M   'P 1'
#
loop_
_entity.id
_entity.type
_entity.pdbx_description
1 polymer ?
#
loop_
_entity_poly.entity_id
_entity_poly.type
_entity_poly.pdbx_seq_one_letter_code
_entity_poly.pdbx_strand_id
1 'polypeptide(L)'
;MIYGELYSNIAEDFIICNPLNTHINRDIFFKNKMLFDYSKDYKNIDLDTLHGQTTCNKDYKDYMEKYISMYKGAYLDCKGEKKNFDCKYFSTLFQENQYKHLNTLKWMIQLKVELQKLLRAQLLQY
;
A
#
# COMPACT_ATOMS: atom_id res chain seq x y z
N MET A 1 -9.03 10.19 -17.92
CA MET A 1 -9.43 9.66 -19.23
C MET A 1 -8.46 10.24 -20.27
N ILE A 2 -7.20 9.77 -20.26
CA ILE A 2 -6.10 10.39 -21.01
C ILE A 2 -5.89 9.70 -22.38
N TYR A 3 -6.24 8.42 -22.48
CA TYR A 3 -6.03 7.64 -23.71
C TYR A 3 -7.00 8.00 -24.85
N GLY A 4 -8.22 8.43 -24.55
CA GLY A 4 -9.23 8.75 -25.57
C GLY A 4 -8.87 9.98 -26.41
N GLU A 5 -8.30 11.00 -25.78
CA GLU A 5 -7.90 12.25 -26.47
C GLU A 5 -6.70 12.02 -27.38
N LEU A 6 -5.75 11.17 -26.97
CA LEU A 6 -4.57 10.80 -27.76
C LEU A 6 -4.91 10.07 -29.06
N TYR A 7 -5.98 9.25 -29.07
CA TYR A 7 -6.40 8.48 -30.24
C TYR A 7 -7.31 9.24 -31.20
N SER A 8 -7.90 10.36 -30.79
CA SER A 8 -8.84 11.14 -31.61
C SER A 8 -8.20 12.02 -32.69
N ASN A 9 -6.88 12.24 -32.62
CA ASN A 9 -6.15 13.22 -33.45
C ASN A 9 -5.11 12.59 -34.39
N ILE A 10 -5.13 11.28 -34.60
CA ILE A 10 -4.15 10.57 -35.44
C ILE A 10 -4.85 9.95 -36.64
N ALA A 11 -4.30 10.19 -37.84
CA ALA A 11 -4.74 9.57 -39.09
C ALA A 11 -4.81 8.04 -38.91
N GLU A 12 -5.81 7.42 -39.54
CA GLU A 12 -6.40 6.11 -39.24
C GLU A 12 -5.44 4.90 -39.09
N ASP A 13 -4.15 5.05 -39.38
CA ASP A 13 -3.15 3.97 -39.39
C ASP A 13 -2.04 4.09 -38.33
N PHE A 14 -2.06 5.08 -37.43
CA PHE A 14 -0.99 5.26 -36.42
C PHE A 14 -1.36 4.68 -35.04
N ILE A 15 -1.17 3.37 -34.85
CA ILE A 15 -1.27 2.76 -33.51
C ILE A 15 0.00 3.12 -32.71
N ILE A 16 -0.04 4.21 -31.93
CA ILE A 16 1.11 4.65 -31.11
C ILE A 16 1.50 3.58 -30.08
N CYS A 17 0.52 2.89 -29.50
CA CYS A 17 0.71 1.73 -28.62
C CYS A 17 -0.46 0.78 -28.79
N ASN A 18 -0.24 -0.45 -29.28
CA ASN A 18 -1.27 -1.48 -29.21
C ASN A 18 -1.75 -1.59 -27.76
N PRO A 19 -3.05 -1.42 -27.46
CA PRO A 19 -3.53 -1.57 -26.09
C PRO A 19 -3.23 -3.00 -25.65
N LEU A 20 -2.21 -3.15 -24.80
CA LEU A 20 -1.85 -4.42 -24.20
C LEU A 20 -2.96 -4.80 -23.24
N ASN A 21 -3.84 -5.68 -23.71
CA ASN A 21 -4.87 -6.37 -22.95
C ASN A 21 -5.92 -5.43 -22.31
N THR A 22 -7.05 -5.25 -22.99
CA THR A 22 -8.15 -4.35 -22.57
C THR A 22 -8.92 -4.85 -21.34
N HIS A 23 -8.68 -6.07 -20.88
CA HIS A 23 -9.39 -6.69 -19.77
C HIS A 23 -8.58 -6.68 -18.46
N ILE A 24 -7.97 -5.55 -18.13
CA ILE A 24 -7.38 -5.36 -16.79
C ILE A 24 -8.53 -5.15 -15.80
N ASN A 25 -8.69 -6.09 -14.87
CA ASN A 25 -9.63 -5.91 -13.77
C ASN A 25 -9.18 -4.71 -12.91
N ARG A 26 -10.03 -3.68 -12.86
CA ARG A 26 -9.76 -2.42 -12.16
C ARG A 26 -9.43 -2.62 -10.68
N ASP A 27 -10.11 -3.54 -10.01
CA ASP A 27 -9.90 -3.79 -8.59
C ASP A 27 -8.57 -4.50 -8.34
N ILE A 28 -8.22 -5.47 -9.18
CA ILE A 28 -6.91 -6.15 -9.14
C ILE A 28 -5.80 -5.13 -9.39
N PHE A 29 -5.98 -4.23 -10.35
CA PHE A 29 -5.03 -3.16 -10.64
C PHE A 29 -4.77 -2.26 -9.42
N PHE A 30 -5.82 -1.73 -8.79
CA PHE A 30 -5.64 -0.85 -7.63
C PHE A 30 -5.06 -1.56 -6.41
N LYS A 31 -5.41 -2.83 -6.20
CA LYS A 31 -4.82 -3.67 -5.16
C LYS A 31 -3.32 -3.86 -5.37
N ASN A 32 -2.91 -4.23 -6.59
CA ASN A 32 -1.49 -4.40 -6.94
C ASN A 32 -0.74 -3.06 -6.90
N LYS A 33 -1.35 -1.96 -7.32
CA LYS A 33 -0.76 -0.61 -7.21
C LYS A 33 -0.46 -0.26 -5.76
N MET A 34 -1.41 -0.49 -4.85
CA MET A 34 -1.21 -0.19 -3.43
C MET A 34 -0.04 -0.97 -2.83
N LEU A 35 0.10 -2.25 -3.21
CA LEU A 35 1.23 -3.08 -2.80
C LEU A 35 2.55 -2.58 -3.42
N PHE A 36 2.53 -2.20 -4.70
CA PHE A 36 3.70 -1.63 -5.37
C PHE A 36 4.16 -0.34 -4.71
N ASP A 37 3.26 0.62 -4.48
CA ASP A 37 3.58 1.92 -3.86
C ASP A 37 4.28 1.69 -2.52
N TYR A 38 3.71 0.82 -1.67
CA TYR A 38 4.35 0.48 -0.39
C TYR A 38 5.72 -0.19 -0.57
N SER A 39 5.88 -1.11 -1.52
CA SER A 39 7.17 -1.77 -1.76
C SER A 39 8.30 -0.77 -2.05
N LYS A 40 7.96 0.43 -2.53
CA LYS A 40 8.88 1.54 -2.75
C LYS A 40 9.06 2.42 -1.52
N ASP A 41 8.00 2.64 -0.75
CA ASP A 41 8.00 3.53 0.41
C ASP A 41 8.30 2.85 1.75
N TYR A 42 8.44 1.52 1.82
CA TYR A 42 8.58 0.80 3.09
C TYR A 42 9.74 1.33 3.96
N LYS A 43 10.85 1.74 3.34
CA LYS A 43 12.01 2.31 4.06
C LYS A 43 11.67 3.63 4.74
N ASN A 44 10.90 4.48 4.07
CA ASN A 44 10.48 5.77 4.62
C ASN A 44 9.49 5.54 5.78
N ILE A 45 8.56 4.60 5.60
CA ILE A 45 7.61 4.17 6.64
C ILE A 45 8.34 3.63 7.88
N ASP A 46 9.41 2.85 7.69
CA ASP A 46 10.22 2.34 8.79
C ASP A 46 10.92 3.48 9.54
N LEU A 47 11.52 4.43 8.82
CA LEU A 47 12.18 5.60 9.43
C LEU A 47 11.18 6.49 10.19
N ASP A 48 10.01 6.75 9.60
CA ASP A 48 8.93 7.50 10.23
C ASP A 48 8.40 6.79 11.47
N THR A 49 8.40 5.45 11.47
CA THR A 49 7.97 4.66 12.62
C THR A 49 9.05 4.54 13.70
N LEU A 50 10.33 4.68 13.37
CA LEU A 50 11.44 4.63 14.35
C LEU A 50 11.63 5.94 15.12
N HIS A 51 11.36 7.10 14.51
CA HIS A 51 11.59 8.38 15.18
C HIS A 51 10.61 8.60 16.35
N GLY A 52 11.12 8.88 17.56
CA GLY A 52 10.28 9.10 18.75
C GLY A 52 9.40 10.36 18.67
N GLN A 53 9.74 11.29 17.76
CA GLN A 53 9.07 12.58 17.60
C GLN A 53 8.01 12.59 16.49
N THR A 54 7.95 11.56 15.63
CA THR A 54 6.91 11.46 14.60
C THR A 54 5.58 11.15 15.26
N THR A 55 4.67 12.12 15.22
CA THR A 55 3.29 11.93 15.68
C THR A 55 2.54 11.08 14.68
N CYS A 56 2.17 9.85 15.07
CA CYS A 56 1.21 9.06 14.31
C CYS A 56 -0.17 9.71 14.45
N ASN A 57 -0.57 10.51 13.46
CA ASN A 57 -1.95 10.98 13.40
C ASN A 57 -2.89 9.84 12.95
N LYS A 58 -4.19 10.05 13.11
CA LYS A 58 -5.22 9.06 12.75
C LYS A 58 -5.12 8.64 11.28
N ASP A 59 -4.88 9.59 10.39
CA ASP A 59 -4.81 9.34 8.95
C ASP A 59 -3.65 8.41 8.58
N TYR A 60 -2.48 8.60 9.20
CA TYR A 60 -1.33 7.73 9.02
C TYR A 60 -1.59 6.32 9.55
N LYS A 61 -2.24 6.20 10.72
CA LYS A 61 -2.67 4.91 11.26
C LYS A 61 -3.60 4.20 10.29
N ASP A 62 -4.65 4.88 9.81
CA ASP A 62 -5.65 4.31 8.93
C ASP A 62 -5.03 3.88 7.59
N TYR A 63 -4.10 4.67 7.05
CA TYR A 63 -3.32 4.32 5.87
C TYR A 63 -2.50 3.03 6.09
N MET A 64 -1.78 2.95 7.20
CA MET A 64 -0.95 1.80 7.54
C MET A 64 -1.78 0.54 7.80
N GLU A 65 -2.92 0.64 8.47
CA GLU A 65 -3.82 -0.49 8.68
C GLU A 65 -4.39 -1.01 7.37
N LYS A 66 -4.80 -0.12 6.47
CA LYS A 66 -5.28 -0.49 5.13
C LYS A 66 -4.20 -1.22 4.34
N TYR A 67 -2.96 -0.74 4.40
CA TYR A 67 -1.83 -1.38 3.75
C TYR A 67 -1.54 -2.77 4.33
N ILE A 68 -1.42 -2.89 5.66
CA ILE A 68 -1.11 -4.16 6.33
C ILE A 68 -2.20 -5.20 6.03
N SER A 69 -3.47 -4.77 5.99
CA SER A 69 -4.58 -5.62 5.58
C SER A 69 -4.44 -6.09 4.14
N MET A 70 -4.10 -5.19 3.20
CA MET A 70 -3.88 -5.52 1.79
C MET A 70 -2.75 -6.53 1.61
N TYR A 71 -1.60 -6.31 2.26
CA TYR A 71 -0.45 -7.22 2.20
C TYR A 71 -0.82 -8.61 2.74
N LYS A 72 -1.49 -8.68 3.90
CA LYS A 72 -1.89 -9.97 4.48
C LYS A 72 -2.89 -10.71 3.59
N GLY A 73 -3.82 -9.98 2.99
CA GLY A 73 -4.75 -10.51 1.99
C GLY A 73 -4.01 -11.12 0.80
N ALA A 74 -3.08 -10.38 0.21
CA ALA A 74 -2.26 -10.85 -0.91
C ALA A 74 -1.37 -12.04 -0.53
N TYR A 75 -0.74 -12.00 0.64
CA TYR A 75 0.09 -13.09 1.16
C TYR A 75 -0.71 -14.39 1.31
N LEU A 76 -1.91 -14.32 1.90
CA LEU A 76 -2.78 -15.49 2.07
C LEU A 76 -3.35 -15.99 0.74
N ASP A 77 -3.76 -15.07 -0.15
CA ASP A 77 -4.24 -15.42 -1.50
C ASP A 77 -3.14 -16.17 -2.27
N CYS A 78 -1.92 -15.63 -2.27
CA CYS A 78 -0.78 -16.19 -2.98
C CYS A 78 -0.17 -17.46 -2.37
N LYS A 79 -0.46 -17.76 -1.10
CA LYS A 79 -0.14 -19.06 -0.48
C LYS A 79 -1.28 -20.07 -0.58
N GLY A 80 -2.49 -19.63 -0.93
CA GLY A 80 -3.67 -20.47 -1.10
C GLY A 80 -3.97 -20.78 -2.58
N GLU A 81 -5.21 -21.19 -2.85
CA GLU A 81 -5.66 -21.56 -4.21
C GLU A 81 -6.34 -20.39 -4.96
N LYS A 82 -6.54 -19.23 -4.31
CA LYS A 82 -7.19 -18.06 -4.93
C LYS A 82 -6.16 -17.21 -5.68
N LYS A 83 -6.59 -16.59 -6.80
CA LYS A 83 -5.74 -15.76 -7.67
C LYS A 83 -6.34 -14.36 -7.86
N ASN A 84 -6.66 -13.69 -6.77
CA ASN A 84 -7.16 -12.31 -6.79
C ASN A 84 -6.01 -11.28 -6.89
N PHE A 85 -4.76 -11.74 -6.81
CA PHE A 85 -3.56 -10.92 -6.91
C PHE A 85 -2.57 -11.50 -7.93
N ASP A 86 -1.65 -10.65 -8.40
CA ASP A 86 -0.52 -11.12 -9.20
C ASP A 86 0.57 -11.67 -8.26
N CYS A 87 0.48 -12.96 -7.98
CA CYS A 87 1.38 -13.63 -7.04
C CYS A 87 2.81 -13.75 -7.52
N LYS A 88 3.02 -13.81 -8.85
CA LYS A 88 4.37 -13.80 -9.42
C LYS A 88 5.02 -12.45 -9.17
N TYR A 89 4.28 -11.35 -9.39
CA TYR A 89 4.83 -10.03 -9.12
C TYR A 89 4.97 -9.76 -7.62
N PHE A 90 3.98 -10.16 -6.80
CA PHE A 90 4.04 -10.02 -5.34
C PHE A 90 5.31 -10.63 -4.73
N SER A 91 5.71 -11.83 -5.15
CA SER A 91 6.92 -12.47 -4.65
C SER A 91 8.22 -11.78 -5.09
N THR A 92 8.20 -10.98 -6.15
CA THR A 92 9.35 -10.12 -6.52
C THR A 92 9.45 -8.86 -5.66
N LEU A 93 8.33 -8.39 -5.12
CA LEU A 93 8.28 -7.17 -4.31
C LEU A 93 8.57 -7.44 -2.83
N PHE A 94 8.19 -8.61 -2.32
CA PHE A 94 8.17 -8.88 -0.88
C PHE A 94 8.88 -10.18 -0.50
N GLN A 95 9.77 -10.07 0.47
CA GLN A 95 10.37 -11.23 1.15
C GLN A 95 9.40 -11.81 2.19
N GLU A 96 9.54 -13.10 2.53
CA GLU A 96 8.67 -13.75 3.52
C GLU A 96 8.74 -13.11 4.92
N ASN A 97 9.90 -12.56 5.29
CA ASN A 97 10.11 -11.88 6.57
C ASN A 97 9.27 -10.59 6.73
N GLN A 98 8.77 -10.02 5.63
CA GLN A 98 7.93 -8.82 5.66
C GLN A 98 6.66 -9.06 6.48
N TYR A 99 6.08 -10.26 6.44
CA TYR A 99 4.88 -10.55 7.23
C TYR A 99 5.10 -10.32 8.74
N LYS A 100 6.25 -10.77 9.26
CA LYS A 100 6.62 -10.57 10.66
C LYS A 100 6.89 -9.10 10.95
N HIS A 101 7.64 -8.43 10.07
CA HIS A 101 7.94 -7.00 10.17
C HIS A 101 6.69 -6.13 10.26
N LEU A 102 5.71 -6.38 9.38
CA LEU A 102 4.44 -5.65 9.35
C LEU A 102 3.60 -5.83 10.61
N ASN A 103 3.66 -7.01 11.24
CA ASN A 103 3.02 -7.22 12.54
C ASN A 103 3.68 -6.34 13.61
N THR A 104 5.01 -6.27 13.63
CA THR A 104 5.75 -5.39 14.56
C THR A 104 5.41 -3.93 14.33
N LEU A 105 5.42 -3.47 13.08
CA LEU A 105 5.01 -2.10 12.70
C LEU A 105 3.61 -1.76 13.20
N LYS A 106 2.64 -2.66 13.02
CA LYS A 106 1.26 -2.48 13.52
C LYS A 106 1.25 -2.19 15.02
N TRP A 107 1.98 -2.98 15.81
CA TRP A 107 2.05 -2.80 17.26
C TRP A 107 2.70 -1.47 17.64
N MET A 108 3.80 -1.10 16.97
CA MET A 108 4.49 0.17 17.23
C MET A 108 3.59 1.39 16.95
N ILE A 109 2.88 1.40 15.82
CA ILE A 109 1.94 2.46 15.47
C ILE A 109 0.83 2.57 16.52
N GLN A 110 0.25 1.43 16.92
CA GLN A 110 -0.80 1.41 17.94
C GLN A 110 -0.31 1.98 19.28
N LEU A 111 0.88 1.58 19.73
CA LEU A 111 1.47 2.11 20.97
C LEU A 111 1.72 3.61 20.91
N LYS A 112 2.27 4.13 19.79
CA LYS A 112 2.50 5.57 19.61
C LYS A 112 1.20 6.38 19.66
N VAL A 113 0.13 5.88 19.04
CA VAL A 113 -1.17 6.56 19.05
C VAL A 113 -1.73 6.65 20.48
N GLU A 114 -1.62 5.59 21.28
CA GLU A 114 -2.07 5.62 22.68
C GLU A 114 -1.20 6.54 23.54
N LEU A 115 0.13 6.51 23.38
CA LEU A 115 1.03 7.44 24.07
C LEU A 115 0.72 8.91 23.74
N GLN A 116 0.42 9.21 22.47
CA GLN A 116 0.07 10.57 22.06
C GLN A 116 -1.26 11.04 22.68
N LYS A 117 -2.25 10.14 22.84
CA LYS A 117 -3.50 10.47 23.55
C LYS A 117 -3.23 10.81 25.02
N LEU A 118 -2.40 10.02 25.70
CA LEU A 118 -2.03 10.26 27.10
C LEU A 118 -1.32 11.60 27.27
N LEU A 119 -0.36 11.90 26.39
CA LEU A 119 0.37 13.18 26.42
C LEU A 119 -0.56 14.38 26.23
N ARG A 120 -1.52 14.28 25.29
CA ARG A 120 -2.53 15.33 25.06
C ARG A 120 -3.46 15.50 26.26
N ALA A 121 -3.85 14.40 26.92
CA ALA A 121 -4.70 14.45 28.11
C ALA A 121 -4.00 15.16 29.28
N GLN A 122 -2.69 14.95 29.45
CA GLN A 122 -1.90 15.65 30.48
C GLN A 122 -1.78 17.16 30.19
N LEU A 123 -1.63 17.56 28.92
CA LEU A 123 -1.54 18.97 28.53
C LEU A 123 -2.87 19.74 28.67
N LEU A 124 -4.02 19.05 28.70
CA LEU A 124 -5.35 19.67 28.90
C LEU A 124 -5.74 19.80 30.38
N GLN A 125 -4.92 19.31 31.30
CA GLN A 125 -5.12 19.41 32.75
C GLN A 125 -4.38 20.60 33.39
N TYR A 126 -3.66 21.38 32.58
CA TYR A 126 -2.98 22.64 32.94
C TYR A 126 -3.50 23.77 32.06
#